data_AF-A0A9X1VAL5-F1
#
_entry.id   AF-A0A9X1VAL5-F1
#
_cell.length_a   1.000
_cell.length_b   1.000
_cell.length_c   1.000
_cell.angle_alpha   90.00
_cell.angle_beta   90.00
_cell.angle_gamma   90.00
#
_symmetry.space_group_name_H-M   'P 1'
#
loop_
_entity.id
_entity.type
_entity.pdbx_description
1 polymer ?
#
loop_
_entity_poly.entity_id
_entity_poly.type
_entity_poly.pdbx_seq_one_letter_code
_entity_poly.pdbx_strand_id
1 'polypeptide(L)'
;MLVFVGLDYSLETPRQDVSCCIRLPCDVLTIPQWMTLGQLAERYGQSVMDITKRQGVQLRWIQIKDVPAIFSALSRVDMSPLQTGFDNVRNVMSCPMAGINLDQVLNVV
;
A
#
# COMPACT_ATOMS: atom_id res chain seq x y z
N MET A 1 -13.37 -7.23 -10.88
CA MET A 1 -12.73 -6.05 -11.50
C MET A 1 -12.01 -5.14 -10.49
N LEU A 2 -12.51 -4.98 -9.25
CA LEU A 2 -11.90 -4.09 -8.24
C LEU A 2 -10.50 -4.51 -7.72
N VAL A 3 -10.16 -5.79 -7.83
CA VAL A 3 -8.84 -6.28 -7.41
C VAL A 3 -7.68 -5.69 -8.25
N PHE A 4 -7.95 -5.26 -9.49
CA PHE A 4 -6.96 -4.56 -10.31
C PHE A 4 -6.59 -3.19 -9.73
N VAL A 5 -7.49 -2.53 -9.02
CA VAL A 5 -7.20 -1.25 -8.35
C VAL A 5 -6.72 -1.44 -6.91
N GLY A 6 -6.31 -2.68 -6.57
CA GLY A 6 -5.76 -3.02 -5.26
C GLY A 6 -6.79 -3.11 -4.15
N LEU A 7 -8.07 -3.27 -4.50
CA LEU A 7 -9.17 -3.40 -3.56
C LEU A 7 -9.65 -4.83 -3.47
N ASP A 8 -9.62 -5.37 -2.26
CA ASP A 8 -10.13 -6.71 -1.93
C ASP A 8 -11.28 -6.59 -0.92
N TYR A 9 -12.40 -7.26 -1.18
CA TYR A 9 -13.52 -7.30 -0.25
C TYR A 9 -13.23 -8.24 0.92
N SER A 10 -13.49 -7.76 2.13
CA SER A 10 -13.56 -8.62 3.29
C SER A 10 -14.91 -9.36 3.29
N LEU A 11 -14.88 -10.68 3.15
CA LEU A 11 -16.08 -11.52 3.23
C LEU A 11 -16.53 -11.77 4.68
N GLU A 12 -15.67 -11.45 5.65
CA GLU A 12 -15.88 -11.75 7.07
C GLU A 12 -16.62 -10.63 7.82
N THR A 13 -16.69 -9.42 7.25
CA THR A 13 -17.30 -8.26 7.90
C THR A 13 -18.72 -8.00 7.37
N PRO A 14 -19.72 -7.83 8.27
CA PRO A 14 -21.11 -7.57 7.86
C PRO A 14 -21.32 -6.22 7.17
N ARG A 15 -20.32 -5.32 7.19
CA ARG A 15 -20.37 -3.99 6.57
C ARG A 15 -19.88 -3.94 5.11
N GLN A 16 -19.45 -5.06 4.53
CA GLN A 16 -18.84 -5.09 3.19
C GLN A 16 -17.66 -4.12 3.07
N ASP A 17 -16.75 -4.16 4.04
CA ASP A 17 -15.58 -3.30 4.02
C ASP A 17 -14.56 -3.79 2.99
N VAL A 18 -13.83 -2.85 2.38
CA VAL A 18 -12.74 -3.16 1.47
C VAL A 18 -11.39 -2.96 2.15
N SER A 19 -10.41 -3.76 1.75
CA SER A 19 -9.01 -3.52 2.06
C SER A 19 -8.31 -2.96 0.82
N CYS A 20 -7.35 -2.06 1.02
CA CYS A 20 -6.57 -1.44 -0.04
C CYS A 20 -5.10 -1.80 0.14
N CYS A 21 -4.52 -2.51 -0.83
CA CYS A 21 -3.10 -2.84 -0.86
C CYS A 21 -2.35 -1.80 -1.70
N ILE A 22 -1.35 -1.17 -1.09
CA ILE A 22 -0.56 -0.09 -1.68
C ILE A 22 0.82 -0.64 -2.04
N ARG A 23 1.25 -0.38 -3.28
CA ARG A 23 2.54 -0.81 -3.79
C ARG A 23 3.64 0.13 -3.29
N LEU A 24 4.74 -0.45 -2.83
CA LEU A 24 5.94 0.25 -2.37
C LEU A 24 7.14 -0.35 -3.10
N PRO A 25 7.46 0.13 -4.31
CA PRO A 25 8.54 -0.42 -5.10
C PRO A 25 9.88 -0.19 -4.39
N CYS A 26 10.67 -1.26 -4.27
CA CYS A 26 11.97 -1.22 -3.60
C CYS A 26 11.93 -0.67 -2.17
N ASP A 27 10.78 -0.76 -1.49
CA ASP A 27 10.63 -0.50 -0.05
C ASP A 27 11.14 0.86 0.46
N VAL A 28 11.37 1.82 -0.46
CA VAL A 28 11.78 3.19 -0.15
C VAL A 28 10.55 4.09 -0.07
N LEU A 29 10.48 4.84 1.02
CA LEU A 29 9.41 5.77 1.31
C LEU A 29 9.99 7.14 1.67
N THR A 30 9.40 8.17 1.09
CA THR A 30 9.66 9.55 1.52
C THR A 30 8.80 9.91 2.73
N ILE A 31 9.24 10.88 3.53
CA ILE A 31 8.49 11.37 4.70
C ILE A 31 7.04 11.78 4.33
N PRO A 32 6.80 12.54 3.23
CA PRO A 32 5.43 12.91 2.84
C PRO A 32 4.55 11.69 2.51
N GLN A 33 5.12 10.65 1.89
CA GLN A 33 4.39 9.41 1.59
C GLN A 33 3.99 8.70 2.88
N TRP A 34 4.92 8.55 3.84
CA TRP A 34 4.64 7.92 5.12
C TRP A 34 3.59 8.68 5.94
N MET A 35 3.70 10.01 6.01
CA MET A 35 2.71 10.85 6.69
C MET A 35 1.32 10.73 6.06
N THR A 36 1.25 10.64 4.72
CA THR A 36 -0.02 10.44 4.00
C THR A 36 -0.63 9.08 4.33
N LEU A 37 0.16 8.01 4.40
CA LEU A 37 -0.32 6.69 4.81
C LEU A 37 -0.90 6.72 6.24
N GLY A 38 -0.21 7.39 7.17
CA GLY A 38 -0.68 7.56 8.55
C GLY A 38 -2.03 8.28 8.63
N GLN A 39 -2.16 9.41 7.91
CA GLN A 39 -3.43 10.17 7.85
C GLN A 39 -4.57 9.34 7.24
N LEU A 40 -4.28 8.52 6.23
CA LEU A 40 -5.27 7.64 5.63
C LEU A 40 -5.70 6.51 6.59
N ALA A 41 -4.75 5.93 7.34
CA ALA A 41 -5.04 4.93 8.35
C ALA A 41 -5.90 5.51 9.48
N GLU A 42 -5.57 6.68 10.00
CA GLU A 42 -6.38 7.36 11.03
C GLU A 42 -7.79 7.68 10.56
N ARG A 43 -7.93 8.17 9.32
CA ARG A 43 -9.21 8.66 8.81
C ARG A 43 -10.13 7.55 8.32
N TYR A 44 -9.57 6.52 7.68
CA TYR A 44 -10.34 5.48 6.97
C TYR A 44 -10.06 4.07 7.45
N GLY A 45 -8.94 3.83 8.13
CA GLY A 45 -8.46 2.49 8.51
C GLY A 45 -8.52 2.17 10.00
N GLN A 46 -9.34 2.89 10.77
CA GLN A 46 -9.44 2.75 12.24
C GLN A 46 -8.10 2.90 12.97
N SER A 47 -7.21 3.77 12.44
CA SER A 47 -5.85 3.98 12.97
C SER A 47 -4.97 2.73 12.95
N VAL A 48 -5.29 1.76 12.09
CA VAL A 48 -4.52 0.53 11.90
C VAL A 48 -4.08 0.41 10.44
N MET A 49 -2.85 -0.05 10.27
CA MET A 49 -2.24 -0.32 8.98
C MET A 49 -1.25 -1.46 9.14
N ASP A 50 -1.19 -2.34 8.15
CA ASP A 50 -0.36 -3.54 8.22
C ASP A 50 0.76 -3.48 7.20
N ILE A 51 1.96 -3.84 7.64
CA ILE A 51 3.07 -4.12 6.76
C ILE A 51 2.95 -5.56 6.28
N THR A 52 2.97 -5.74 4.96
CA THR A 52 2.86 -7.06 4.34
C THR A 52 4.20 -7.77 4.29
N LYS A 53 4.19 -9.08 4.12
CA LYS A 53 5.40 -9.89 3.91
C LYS A 53 6.21 -9.49 2.67
N ARG A 54 5.63 -8.69 1.78
CA ARG A 54 6.28 -8.22 0.55
C ARG A 54 6.71 -6.75 0.62
N GLN A 55 6.95 -6.24 1.84
CA GLN A 55 7.34 -4.84 2.11
C GLN A 55 6.33 -3.79 1.57
N GLY A 56 5.11 -4.20 1.22
CA GLY A 56 4.01 -3.30 0.89
C GLY A 56 3.17 -2.96 2.12
N VAL A 57 2.20 -2.08 1.95
CA VAL A 57 1.30 -1.62 3.01
C VAL A 57 -0.14 -1.99 2.69
N GLN A 58 -0.90 -2.44 3.68
CA GLN A 58 -2.32 -2.74 3.56
C GLN A 58 -3.15 -1.92 4.55
N LEU A 59 -4.13 -1.20 4.02
CA LEU A 59 -5.18 -0.54 4.80
C LEU A 59 -6.42 -1.43 4.80
N ARG A 60 -7.11 -1.54 5.93
CA ARG A 60 -8.32 -2.35 6.10
C ARG A 60 -9.48 -1.48 6.59
N TRP A 61 -10.70 -2.03 6.57
CA TRP A 61 -11.92 -1.35 7.04
C TRP A 61 -12.32 -0.09 6.25
N ILE A 62 -11.87 0.02 5.01
CA ILE A 62 -12.21 1.16 4.14
C ILE A 62 -13.63 0.96 3.61
N GLN A 63 -14.43 2.03 3.61
CA GLN A 63 -15.72 2.02 2.93
C GLN A 63 -15.54 2.35 1.44
N ILE A 64 -16.31 1.68 0.58
CA ILE A 64 -16.13 1.82 -0.88
C ILE A 64 -16.34 3.24 -1.40
N LYS A 65 -17.18 4.04 -0.73
CA LYS A 65 -17.44 5.46 -1.07
C LYS A 65 -16.21 6.35 -0.88
N ASP A 66 -15.30 5.97 0.02
CA ASP A 66 -14.13 6.76 0.41
C ASP A 66 -12.90 6.46 -0.45
N VAL A 67 -12.94 5.37 -1.23
CA VAL A 67 -11.87 4.95 -2.15
C VAL A 67 -11.38 6.08 -3.06
N PRO A 68 -12.23 6.90 -3.72
CA PRO A 68 -11.75 7.98 -4.57
C PRO A 68 -10.92 9.02 -3.82
N ALA A 69 -11.27 9.32 -2.55
CA ALA A 69 -10.51 10.24 -1.72
C ALA A 69 -9.14 9.66 -1.34
N ILE A 70 -9.07 8.37 -1.03
CA ILE A 70 -7.82 7.65 -0.76
C ILE A 70 -6.92 7.69 -2.00
N PHE A 71 -7.46 7.40 -3.18
CA PHE A 71 -6.68 7.39 -4.43
C PHE A 71 -6.16 8.79 -4.77
N SER A 72 -6.98 9.83 -4.56
CA SER A 72 -6.55 11.22 -4.73
C SER A 72 -5.42 11.59 -3.77
N ALA A 73 -5.48 11.15 -2.50
CA ALA A 73 -4.41 11.39 -1.54
C ALA A 73 -3.11 10.67 -1.90
N LEU A 74 -3.19 9.39 -2.30
CA LEU A 74 -2.02 8.62 -2.75
C LEU A 74 -1.37 9.23 -4.00
N SER A 75 -2.18 9.66 -4.97
CA SER A 75 -1.69 10.28 -6.20
C SER A 75 -0.96 11.60 -5.96
N ARG A 76 -1.24 12.33 -4.86
CA ARG A 76 -0.54 13.59 -4.52
C ARG A 76 0.89 13.38 -4.04
N VAL A 77 1.22 12.16 -3.65
CA VAL A 77 2.54 11.76 -3.15
C VAL A 77 3.15 10.67 -4.04
N ASP A 78 2.70 10.61 -5.30
CA ASP A 78 3.19 9.69 -6.34
C ASP A 78 3.11 8.20 -5.96
N MET A 79 2.09 7.83 -5.17
CA MET A 79 1.79 6.44 -4.81
C MET A 79 0.58 5.90 -5.56
N SER A 80 0.56 4.59 -5.78
CA SER A 80 -0.55 3.92 -6.48
C SER A 80 -0.86 2.53 -5.90
N PRO A 81 -2.15 2.20 -5.70
CA PRO A 81 -2.58 0.85 -5.35
C PRO A 81 -2.87 -0.04 -6.57
N LEU A 82 -2.59 0.43 -7.78
CA LEU A 82 -2.87 -0.32 -9.01
C LEU A 82 -2.10 -1.65 -9.06
N GLN A 83 -2.77 -2.67 -9.60
CA GLN A 83 -2.23 -3.99 -9.92
C GLN A 83 -1.63 -4.74 -8.72
N THR A 84 -2.11 -4.51 -7.50
CA THR A 84 -1.55 -5.16 -6.30
C THR A 84 -2.17 -6.52 -5.98
N GLY A 85 -3.32 -6.86 -6.59
CA GLY A 85 -4.02 -8.13 -6.38
C GLY A 85 -4.27 -8.93 -7.67
N PHE A 86 -4.87 -10.12 -7.51
CA PHE A 86 -5.21 -11.05 -8.60
C PHE A 86 -4.01 -11.43 -9.49
N ASP A 87 -4.27 -11.72 -10.76
CA ASP A 87 -3.32 -12.07 -11.82
C ASP A 87 -2.51 -10.86 -12.33
N ASN A 88 -1.92 -10.12 -11.40
CA ASN A 88 -1.04 -8.99 -11.69
C ASN A 88 0.34 -9.17 -11.04
N VAL A 89 1.33 -8.47 -11.58
CA VAL A 89 2.66 -8.36 -10.97
C VAL A 89 2.53 -7.71 -9.60
N ARG A 90 3.01 -8.39 -8.57
CA ARG A 90 2.94 -7.93 -7.18
C ARG A 90 4.06 -6.93 -6.87
N ASN A 91 4.16 -6.52 -5.62
CA ASN A 91 5.21 -5.62 -5.18
C ASN A 91 6.61 -6.16 -5.55
N VAL A 92 7.44 -5.27 -6.10
CA VAL A 92 8.85 -5.52 -6.39
C VAL A 92 9.62 -5.26 -5.09
N MET A 93 10.22 -6.32 -4.56
CA MET A 93 10.94 -6.29 -3.29
C MET A 93 12.41 -6.02 -3.55
N SER A 94 13.06 -5.31 -2.62
CA SER A 94 14.49 -5.08 -2.65
C SER A 94 15.12 -5.36 -1.28
N CYS A 95 16.44 -5.27 -1.19
CA CYS A 95 17.12 -5.37 0.09
C CYS A 95 16.85 -4.09 0.89
N PRO A 96 16.35 -4.16 2.14
CA PRO A 96 16.12 -2.96 2.97
C PRO A 96 17.37 -2.13 3.23
N MET A 97 18.55 -2.76 3.10
CA MET A 97 19.85 -2.14 3.28
C MET A 97 20.52 -1.77 1.95
N ALA A 98 19.80 -1.84 0.82
CA ALA A 98 20.32 -1.43 -0.48
C ALA A 98 20.76 0.04 -0.44
N GLY A 99 21.95 0.32 -0.97
CA GLY A 99 22.57 1.65 -0.93
C GLY A 99 23.27 1.99 0.41
N ILE A 100 23.09 1.19 1.47
CA ILE A 100 23.69 1.42 2.79
C ILE A 100 24.71 0.33 3.16
N ASN A 101 24.40 -0.94 2.87
CA ASN A 101 25.29 -2.05 3.22
C ASN A 101 26.57 -2.04 2.36
N LEU A 102 27.73 -2.12 3.02
CA LEU A 102 29.03 -2.19 2.35
C LEU A 102 29.28 -3.55 1.67
N ASP A 103 28.63 -4.61 2.17
CA ASP A 103 28.77 -5.97 1.63
C ASP A 103 27.82 -6.25 0.45
N GLN A 104 27.04 -5.27 0.00
CA GLN A 104 26.12 -5.47 -1.12
C GLN A 104 26.88 -5.64 -2.44
N VAL A 105 26.47 -6.61 -3.25
CA VAL A 105 27.08 -6.84 -4.58
C VAL A 105 26.69 -5.73 -5.56
N LEU A 106 25.46 -5.26 -5.49
CA LEU A 106 24.90 -4.24 -6.38
C LEU A 106 23.86 -3.42 -5.63
N ASN A 107 23.78 -2.13 -5.94
CA ASN A 107 22.65 -1.30 -5.51
C ASN A 107 21.44 -1.54 -6.44
N VAL A 108 20.31 -1.89 -5.83
CA VAL A 108 19.04 -2.20 -6.51
C VAL A 108 17.97 -1.12 -6.30
N VAL A 109 18.32 -0.02 -5.62
CA VAL A 109 17.48 1.15 -5.33
C VAL A 109 17.99 2.36 -6.10
#